data_AF-A0A2S3VXR3-F1
#
_entry.id   AF-A0A2S3VXR3-F1
#
_cell.length_a   1.000
_cell.length_b   1.000
_cell.length_c   1.000
_cell.angle_alpha   90.00
_cell.angle_beta   90.00
_cell.angle_gamma   90.00
#
_symmetry.space_group_name_H-M   'P 1'
#
loop_
_entity.id
_entity.type
_entity.pdbx_description
1 polymer ?
#
loop_
_entity_poly.entity_id
_entity_poly.type
_entity_poly.pdbx_seq_one_letter_code
_entity_poly.pdbx_strand_id
1 'polypeptide(L)'
;MSDRMHPVSRSTPEFKNILSPNESIEVFRTDLERIYGNMPHAGDIGQAGSKALADADYRSRHWQSSEPGPLRPGSLAHKRAVSRMFRDTFNPYRPSVIDWPRLDPDTLRRITSLPIWGIAVETEGKARLRMAAYAATIADPDMKNAIARNAWEENRHKEVLSRLVEAYGIPMAKEPPYITPRDTEWAYMVTGFSECVDSFFAFGLFELAKRSGFFPAELVETFEPVMQEECRHILLFANWLAWHRATVPLWKRPWFEARVVGVWLFLAWERIGMVRSMDADGNVREQDANFTVSGAKDVSSIDLSLRELLGICLVENNRRFAGYDVRLRRPRMMQGLSRCLRYVLPRSKPPTVAASRPNLVEKIGGICFAGLLVLYAWTM
;
A
#
# COMPACT_ATOMS: atom_id res chain seq x y z
N MET A 1 43.36 -38.80 -52.57
CA MET A 1 42.01 -39.39 -52.43
C MET A 1 41.69 -39.48 -50.94
N SER A 2 40.67 -38.70 -50.54
CA SER A 2 40.03 -38.57 -49.22
C SER A 2 40.91 -38.33 -47.98
N ASP A 3 40.99 -37.05 -47.64
CA ASP A 3 41.34 -36.51 -46.34
C ASP A 3 40.20 -36.69 -45.31
N ARG A 4 40.55 -36.61 -44.03
CA ARG A 4 39.66 -36.77 -42.87
C ARG A 4 38.54 -35.73 -42.82
N MET A 5 37.33 -36.16 -42.46
CA MET A 5 36.24 -35.27 -42.03
C MET A 5 35.50 -35.88 -40.84
N HIS A 6 35.70 -35.29 -39.66
CA HIS A 6 34.65 -35.19 -38.64
C HIS A 6 33.86 -33.91 -38.93
N PRO A 7 32.53 -33.92 -38.72
CA PRO A 7 31.93 -32.71 -38.15
C PRO A 7 30.84 -32.92 -37.09
N VAL A 8 31.02 -32.16 -36.01
CA VAL A 8 30.07 -31.26 -35.35
C VAL A 8 29.01 -31.86 -34.41
N SER A 9 29.37 -31.82 -33.13
CA SER A 9 28.46 -31.71 -31.98
C SER A 9 27.47 -30.56 -32.18
N ARG A 10 26.17 -30.85 -32.09
CA ARG A 10 25.10 -29.84 -32.03
C ARG A 10 25.20 -29.13 -30.67
N SER A 11 25.67 -27.90 -30.66
CA SER A 11 25.54 -26.99 -29.54
C SER A 11 24.06 -26.76 -29.22
N THR A 12 23.67 -27.09 -27.99
CA THR A 12 22.41 -26.70 -27.37
C THR A 12 22.23 -25.17 -27.40
N PRO A 13 21.00 -24.64 -27.54
CA PRO A 13 20.77 -23.20 -27.49
C PRO A 13 21.10 -22.70 -26.08
N GLU A 14 21.98 -21.69 -26.03
CA GLU A 14 22.34 -20.94 -24.84
C GLU A 14 21.09 -20.53 -24.04
N PHE A 15 21.04 -20.98 -22.79
CA PHE A 15 20.19 -20.37 -21.76
C PHE A 15 20.57 -18.89 -21.64
N LYS A 16 19.77 -18.01 -22.25
CA LYS A 16 19.94 -16.56 -22.12
C LYS A 16 19.76 -16.15 -20.65
N ASN A 17 20.87 -15.73 -20.05
CA ASN A 17 21.05 -14.80 -18.94
C ASN A 17 19.83 -14.53 -18.06
N ILE A 18 19.65 -15.34 -17.03
CA ILE A 18 18.93 -14.95 -15.83
C ILE A 18 19.96 -14.22 -14.96
N LEU A 19 19.79 -12.91 -14.75
CA LEU A 19 20.64 -12.12 -13.84
C LEU A 19 20.65 -12.79 -12.47
N SER A 20 21.84 -12.89 -11.87
CA SER A 20 21.95 -13.37 -10.49
C SER A 20 21.19 -12.43 -9.54
N PRO A 21 20.71 -12.91 -8.38
CA PRO A 21 20.00 -12.06 -7.41
C PRO A 21 20.79 -10.78 -7.06
N ASN A 22 22.12 -10.88 -6.95
CA ASN A 22 22.98 -9.73 -6.66
C ASN A 22 23.08 -8.74 -7.82
N GLU A 23 23.17 -9.20 -9.06
CA GLU A 23 23.13 -8.32 -10.24
C GLU A 23 21.76 -7.67 -10.40
N SER A 24 20.68 -8.37 -10.07
CA SER A 24 19.33 -7.79 -10.07
C SER A 24 19.18 -6.68 -9.02
N ILE A 25 19.82 -6.83 -7.85
CA ILE A 25 19.85 -5.82 -6.78
C ILE A 25 20.68 -4.61 -7.20
N GLU A 26 21.78 -4.81 -7.93
CA GLU A 26 22.66 -3.72 -8.37
C GLU A 26 22.10 -2.95 -9.57
N VAL A 27 21.47 -3.66 -10.53
CA VAL A 27 20.67 -3.05 -11.59
C VAL A 27 19.48 -2.30 -10.99
N PHE A 28 18.84 -2.87 -9.96
CA PHE A 28 17.80 -2.21 -9.20
C PHE A 28 18.33 -0.95 -8.50
N ARG A 29 19.46 -1.01 -7.77
CA ARG A 29 20.10 0.17 -7.16
C ARG A 29 20.43 1.24 -8.18
N THR A 30 20.92 0.84 -9.36
CA THR A 30 21.24 1.75 -10.46
C THR A 30 19.98 2.35 -11.10
N ASP A 31 18.90 1.58 -11.22
CA ASP A 31 17.61 2.06 -11.72
C ASP A 31 16.94 3.00 -10.71
N LEU A 32 16.99 2.66 -9.43
CA LEU A 32 16.62 3.52 -8.33
C LEU A 32 17.44 4.81 -8.40
N GLU A 33 18.77 4.78 -8.44
CA GLU A 33 19.62 5.96 -8.56
C GLU A 33 19.37 6.76 -9.85
N ARG A 34 19.05 6.12 -10.97
CA ARG A 34 18.66 6.78 -12.21
C ARG A 34 17.29 7.45 -12.12
N ILE A 35 16.35 6.83 -11.39
CA ILE A 35 15.01 7.36 -11.14
C ILE A 35 15.04 8.44 -10.04
N TYR A 36 15.97 8.35 -9.07
CA TYR A 36 16.09 9.18 -7.87
C TYR A 36 17.12 10.30 -7.97
N GLY A 37 18.12 10.18 -8.84
CA GLY A 37 19.22 11.15 -8.98
C GLY A 37 18.77 12.52 -9.51
N ASN A 38 17.58 12.59 -10.10
CA ASN A 38 16.97 13.83 -10.58
C ASN A 38 15.79 14.30 -9.71
N MET A 39 15.46 13.56 -8.64
CA MET A 39 14.51 14.05 -7.64
C MET A 39 15.26 14.99 -6.69
N PRO A 40 14.65 16.10 -6.24
CA PRO A 40 15.30 17.00 -5.29
C PRO A 40 15.87 16.18 -4.14
N HIS A 41 17.20 16.19 -4.02
CA HIS A 41 17.81 15.52 -2.91
C HIS A 41 17.46 16.40 -1.73
N ALA A 42 16.65 15.94 -0.81
CA ALA A 42 17.17 15.72 0.52
C ALA A 42 17.97 16.94 1.14
N GLY A 43 19.22 17.24 0.73
CA GLY A 43 19.98 18.44 1.12
C GLY A 43 19.47 19.78 0.54
N ASP A 44 18.89 19.77 -0.66
CA ASP A 44 18.23 20.89 -1.35
C ASP A 44 17.00 21.40 -0.57
N ILE A 45 16.41 20.56 0.30
CA ILE A 45 15.18 20.87 1.06
C ILE A 45 15.46 21.16 2.54
N GLY A 46 16.63 20.75 3.06
CA GLY A 46 17.11 21.27 4.35
C GLY A 46 17.35 22.79 4.33
N GLN A 47 17.48 23.37 3.14
CA GLN A 47 17.49 24.81 2.87
C GLN A 47 16.11 25.39 2.48
N ALA A 48 15.11 24.53 2.24
CA ALA A 48 13.77 24.98 1.89
C ALA A 48 13.07 25.46 3.16
N GLY A 49 12.87 26.77 3.29
CA GLY A 49 12.21 27.36 4.45
C GLY A 49 10.82 26.76 4.73
N SER A 50 10.28 26.97 5.94
CA SER A 50 9.01 26.37 6.39
C SER A 50 7.84 26.52 5.40
N LYS A 51 7.83 27.62 4.63
CA LYS A 51 6.86 27.87 3.56
C LYS A 51 6.90 26.82 2.45
N ALA A 52 8.09 26.42 1.99
CA ALA A 52 8.22 25.43 0.92
C ALA A 52 7.77 24.03 1.35
N LEU A 53 7.99 23.67 2.63
CA LEU A 53 7.45 22.45 3.22
C LEU A 53 5.92 22.51 3.32
N ALA A 54 5.38 23.63 3.81
CA ALA A 54 3.92 23.84 3.87
C ALA A 54 3.27 23.81 2.48
N ASP A 55 3.92 24.39 1.45
CA ASP A 55 3.44 24.36 0.07
C ASP A 55 3.49 22.95 -0.52
N ALA A 56 4.57 22.18 -0.24
CA ALA A 56 4.66 20.78 -0.66
C ALA A 56 3.60 19.90 0.02
N ASP A 57 3.39 20.13 1.31
CA ASP A 57 2.37 19.47 2.12
C ASP A 57 0.94 19.83 1.66
N TYR A 58 0.69 21.08 1.27
CA TYR A 58 -0.59 21.46 0.66
C TYR A 58 -0.81 20.78 -0.69
N ARG A 59 0.21 20.81 -1.58
CA ARG A 59 0.14 20.19 -2.92
C ARG A 59 0.00 18.67 -2.85
N SER A 60 0.55 18.01 -1.83
CA SER A 60 0.38 16.57 -1.64
C SER A 60 -1.08 16.16 -1.37
N ARG A 61 -1.93 17.11 -0.98
CA ARG A 61 -3.35 16.90 -0.68
C ARG A 61 -4.28 17.48 -1.73
N HIS A 62 -3.82 18.44 -2.53
CA HIS A 62 -4.65 19.21 -3.44
C HIS A 62 -4.08 19.19 -4.84
N TRP A 63 -4.82 18.60 -5.78
CA TRP A 63 -4.41 18.54 -7.18
C TRP A 63 -5.61 18.46 -8.13
N GLN A 64 -5.55 19.24 -9.20
CA GLN A 64 -6.53 19.22 -10.28
C GLN A 64 -5.83 19.10 -11.63
N SER A 65 -6.44 18.34 -12.55
CA SER A 65 -5.88 18.18 -13.90
C SER A 65 -6.16 19.40 -14.76
N SER A 66 -5.13 19.88 -15.45
CA SER A 66 -5.24 20.89 -16.49
C SER A 66 -5.85 20.35 -17.81
N GLU A 67 -6.05 19.04 -17.94
CA GLU A 67 -6.66 18.47 -19.15
C GLU A 67 -8.14 18.90 -19.24
N PRO A 68 -8.61 19.37 -20.41
CA PRO A 68 -10.00 19.74 -20.59
C PRO A 68 -10.91 18.51 -20.70
N GLY A 69 -12.16 18.64 -20.24
CA GLY A 69 -13.19 17.62 -20.44
C GLY A 69 -13.01 16.34 -19.60
N PRO A 70 -13.65 15.22 -19.99
CA PRO A 70 -13.65 14.00 -19.19
C PRO A 70 -12.33 13.21 -19.32
N LEU A 71 -11.82 12.70 -18.19
CA LEU A 71 -10.66 11.80 -18.15
C LEU A 71 -11.08 10.35 -18.42
N ARG A 72 -11.37 10.03 -19.68
CA ARG A 72 -11.77 8.66 -20.08
C ARG A 72 -10.60 7.68 -19.90
N PRO A 73 -10.76 6.55 -19.18
CA PRO A 73 -9.71 5.55 -19.05
C PRO A 73 -9.11 5.10 -20.39
N GLY A 74 -7.79 4.95 -20.45
CA GLY A 74 -7.05 4.63 -21.68
C GLY A 74 -6.78 5.81 -22.61
N SER A 75 -7.45 6.95 -22.45
CA SER A 75 -7.14 8.15 -23.24
C SER A 75 -5.80 8.79 -22.84
N LEU A 76 -5.21 9.55 -23.76
CA LEU A 76 -3.98 10.30 -23.49
C LEU A 76 -4.16 11.33 -22.37
N ALA A 77 -5.31 12.02 -22.31
CA ALA A 77 -5.65 12.97 -21.26
C ALA A 77 -5.70 12.29 -19.89
N HIS A 78 -6.35 11.13 -19.78
CA HIS A 78 -6.38 10.36 -18.52
C HIS A 78 -4.98 9.92 -18.10
N LYS A 79 -4.18 9.34 -19.01
CA LYS A 79 -2.81 8.92 -18.72
C LYS A 79 -1.95 10.09 -18.21
N ARG A 80 -1.97 11.22 -18.92
CA ARG A 80 -1.25 12.44 -18.54
C ARG A 80 -1.70 12.96 -17.19
N ALA A 81 -3.02 13.00 -16.94
CA ALA A 81 -3.55 13.46 -15.66
C ALA A 81 -3.06 12.59 -14.50
N VAL A 82 -3.08 11.27 -14.63
CA VAL A 82 -2.64 10.34 -13.58
C VAL A 82 -1.15 10.47 -13.31
N SER A 83 -0.32 10.46 -14.35
CA SER A 83 1.13 10.60 -14.21
C SER A 83 1.54 11.95 -13.64
N ARG A 84 0.88 13.05 -14.07
CA ARG A 84 1.11 14.38 -13.50
C ARG A 84 0.62 14.50 -12.07
N MET A 85 -0.56 13.97 -11.75
CA MET A 85 -1.08 13.93 -10.39
C MET A 85 -0.03 13.33 -9.46
N PHE A 86 0.46 12.13 -9.77
CA PHE A 86 1.36 11.44 -8.88
C PHE A 86 2.71 12.16 -8.72
N ARG A 87 3.22 12.74 -9.82
CA ARG A 87 4.47 13.50 -9.82
C ARG A 87 4.36 14.85 -9.11
N ASP A 88 3.33 15.63 -9.42
CA ASP A 88 3.22 17.02 -8.99
C ASP A 88 2.80 17.11 -7.51
N THR A 89 2.17 16.06 -6.98
CA THR A 89 1.80 15.97 -5.55
C THR A 89 2.91 15.39 -4.68
N PHE A 90 4.08 15.06 -5.25
CA PHE A 90 5.18 14.43 -4.53
C PHE A 90 5.66 15.31 -3.37
N ASN A 91 5.67 14.77 -2.16
CA ASN A 91 6.17 15.46 -0.98
C ASN A 91 7.56 14.94 -0.63
N PRO A 92 8.62 15.76 -0.71
CA PRO A 92 9.98 15.28 -0.51
C PRO A 92 10.42 15.31 0.96
N TYR A 93 9.50 15.19 1.92
CA TYR A 93 9.85 15.10 3.34
C TYR A 93 10.75 13.89 3.61
N ARG A 94 11.60 13.99 4.63
CA ARG A 94 12.59 12.97 4.99
C ARG A 94 12.23 12.29 6.31
N PRO A 95 12.24 10.95 6.38
CA PRO A 95 12.08 10.24 7.65
C PRO A 95 13.20 10.52 8.65
N SER A 96 14.42 10.76 8.16
CA SER A 96 15.60 10.97 9.00
C SER A 96 15.60 12.28 9.80
N VAL A 97 14.68 13.20 9.51
CA VAL A 97 14.53 14.47 10.26
C VAL A 97 13.33 14.46 11.20
N ILE A 98 12.64 13.32 11.33
CA ILE A 98 11.52 13.18 12.27
C ILE A 98 12.09 13.31 13.70
N ASP A 99 11.59 14.30 14.44
CA ASP A 99 11.86 14.45 15.86
C ASP A 99 10.92 13.52 16.63
N TRP A 100 11.41 12.32 16.95
CA TRP A 100 10.61 11.31 17.66
C TRP A 100 10.28 11.79 19.07
N PRO A 101 9.00 11.94 19.43
CA PRO A 101 8.63 12.45 20.75
C PRO A 101 9.07 11.48 21.84
N ARG A 102 9.52 12.04 22.97
CA ARG A 102 9.76 11.27 24.19
C ARG A 102 8.42 10.79 24.74
N LEU A 103 8.28 9.48 24.89
CA LEU A 103 7.05 8.86 25.38
C LEU A 103 7.15 8.63 26.89
N ASP A 104 6.05 8.84 27.60
CA ASP A 104 5.95 8.40 29.00
C ASP A 104 5.99 6.85 29.06
N PRO A 105 6.31 6.27 30.23
CA PRO A 105 6.48 4.82 30.35
C PRO A 105 5.27 3.99 29.91
N ASP A 106 4.05 4.50 30.08
CA ASP A 106 2.83 3.75 29.74
C ASP A 106 2.61 3.75 28.23
N THR A 107 2.78 4.91 27.59
CA THR A 107 2.74 5.03 26.14
C THR A 107 3.84 4.22 25.45
N LEU A 108 5.06 4.26 25.99
CA LEU A 108 6.17 3.44 25.47
C LEU A 108 5.85 1.94 25.55
N ARG A 109 5.29 1.47 26.68
CA ARG A 109 4.85 0.07 26.80
C ARG A 109 3.78 -0.27 25.76
N ARG A 110 2.78 0.60 25.54
CA ARG A 110 1.75 0.38 24.51
C ARG A 110 2.36 0.23 23.12
N ILE A 111 3.15 1.21 22.68
CA ILE A 111 3.71 1.20 21.31
C ILE A 111 4.62 -0.01 21.08
N THR A 112 5.50 -0.33 22.03
CA THR A 112 6.43 -1.46 21.92
C THR A 112 5.74 -2.83 21.99
N SER A 113 4.55 -2.91 22.59
CA SER A 113 3.76 -4.15 22.71
C SER A 113 2.94 -4.51 21.46
N LEU A 114 2.80 -3.60 20.49
CA LEU A 114 2.04 -3.87 19.28
C LEU A 114 2.75 -4.93 18.43
N PRO A 115 2.10 -6.07 18.11
CA PRO A 115 2.74 -7.19 17.40
C PRO A 115 2.89 -6.95 15.88
N ILE A 116 3.00 -5.69 15.46
CA ILE A 116 2.82 -5.27 14.06
C ILE A 116 4.13 -4.83 13.41
N TRP A 117 5.11 -4.36 14.19
CA TRP A 117 6.25 -3.63 13.65
C TRP A 117 7.12 -4.46 12.71
N GLY A 118 7.37 -5.72 13.07
CA GLY A 118 8.05 -6.69 12.20
C GLY A 118 7.33 -6.87 10.86
N ILE A 119 6.01 -7.08 10.94
CA ILE A 119 5.16 -7.32 9.76
C ILE A 119 5.09 -6.06 8.89
N ALA A 120 4.95 -4.88 9.50
CA ALA A 120 4.87 -3.62 8.81
C ALA A 120 6.16 -3.33 8.02
N VAL A 121 7.32 -3.38 8.68
CA VAL A 121 8.63 -3.16 8.00
C VAL A 121 8.86 -4.13 6.85
N GLU A 122 8.54 -5.42 7.04
CA GLU A 122 8.67 -6.43 6.00
C GLU A 122 7.68 -6.19 4.83
N THR A 123 6.46 -5.76 5.15
CA THR A 123 5.42 -5.47 4.15
C THR A 123 5.84 -4.30 3.26
N GLU A 124 6.29 -3.18 3.85
CA GLU A 124 6.81 -2.04 3.09
C GLU A 124 8.03 -2.44 2.23
N GLY A 125 8.91 -3.28 2.79
CA GLY A 125 10.07 -3.80 2.08
C GLY A 125 9.71 -4.67 0.87
N LYS A 126 8.61 -5.44 0.95
CA LYS A 126 8.06 -6.20 -0.19
C LYS A 126 7.34 -5.28 -1.17
N ALA A 127 6.57 -4.30 -0.70
CA ALA A 127 5.81 -3.38 -1.53
C ALA A 127 6.74 -2.60 -2.48
N ARG A 128 7.78 -1.95 -1.95
CA ARG A 128 8.79 -1.23 -2.77
C ARG A 128 9.39 -2.10 -3.87
N LEU A 129 9.72 -3.37 -3.57
CA LEU A 129 10.35 -4.28 -4.52
C LEU A 129 9.36 -4.69 -5.61
N ARG A 130 8.14 -5.08 -5.23
CA ARG A 130 7.11 -5.51 -6.18
C ARG A 130 6.73 -4.39 -7.15
N MET A 131 6.57 -3.17 -6.64
CA MET A 131 6.26 -2.00 -7.46
C MET A 131 7.38 -1.65 -8.43
N ALA A 132 8.63 -1.63 -7.95
CA ALA A 132 9.77 -1.33 -8.81
C ALA A 132 9.99 -2.42 -9.87
N ALA A 133 9.87 -3.70 -9.49
CA ALA A 133 9.96 -4.82 -10.41
C ALA A 133 8.89 -4.74 -11.51
N TYR A 134 7.66 -4.33 -11.16
CA TYR A 134 6.62 -4.10 -12.15
C TYR A 134 6.90 -2.87 -13.02
N ALA A 135 7.31 -1.74 -12.43
CA ALA A 135 7.67 -0.53 -13.17
C ALA A 135 8.74 -0.78 -14.24
N ALA A 136 9.72 -1.65 -13.95
CA ALA A 136 10.76 -2.03 -14.90
C ALA A 136 10.21 -2.69 -16.19
N THR A 137 9.04 -3.33 -16.12
CA THR A 137 8.37 -3.99 -17.26
C THR A 137 7.52 -3.05 -18.11
N ILE A 138 7.21 -1.85 -17.62
CA ILE A 138 6.31 -0.91 -18.29
C ILE A 138 7.04 -0.17 -19.41
N ALA A 139 6.49 -0.24 -20.63
CA ALA A 139 7.03 0.47 -21.80
C ALA A 139 6.66 1.95 -21.83
N ASP A 140 5.47 2.33 -21.34
CA ASP A 140 5.05 3.73 -21.32
C ASP A 140 5.87 4.52 -20.28
N PRO A 141 6.62 5.56 -20.68
CA PRO A 141 7.56 6.23 -19.80
C PRO A 141 6.86 7.00 -18.66
N ASP A 142 5.69 7.57 -18.91
CA ASP A 142 4.95 8.35 -17.91
C ASP A 142 4.38 7.45 -16.81
N MET A 143 3.82 6.30 -17.20
CA MET A 143 3.29 5.32 -16.26
C MET A 143 4.41 4.59 -15.51
N LYS A 144 5.50 4.23 -16.21
CA LYS A 144 6.72 3.69 -15.59
C LYS A 144 7.24 4.62 -14.51
N ASN A 145 7.35 5.92 -14.82
CA ASN A 145 7.85 6.90 -13.87
C ASN A 145 6.94 7.07 -12.65
N ALA A 146 5.60 7.05 -12.84
CA ALA A 146 4.65 7.14 -11.74
C ALA A 146 4.77 5.94 -10.78
N ILE A 147 4.81 4.71 -11.29
CA ILE A 147 4.90 3.50 -10.45
C ILE A 147 6.29 3.38 -9.81
N ALA A 148 7.35 3.79 -10.50
CA ALA A 148 8.69 3.82 -9.91
C ALA A 148 8.81 4.86 -8.77
N ARG A 149 8.08 5.98 -8.86
CA ARG A 149 7.95 6.92 -7.74
C ARG A 149 7.13 6.30 -6.59
N ASN A 150 6.09 5.52 -6.88
CA ASN A 150 5.34 4.79 -5.85
C ASN A 150 6.29 3.91 -5.03
N ALA A 151 7.11 3.11 -5.72
CA ALA A 151 8.12 2.26 -5.09
C ALA A 151 9.12 3.03 -4.20
N TRP A 152 9.38 4.30 -4.51
CA TRP A 152 10.22 5.16 -3.66
C TRP A 152 9.51 5.57 -2.39
N GLU A 153 8.25 5.99 -2.51
CA GLU A 153 7.42 6.36 -1.35
C GLU A 153 7.27 5.16 -0.41
N GLU A 154 7.09 3.93 -0.94
CA GLU A 154 7.11 2.70 -0.12
C GLU A 154 8.46 2.44 0.55
N ASN A 155 9.57 2.68 -0.15
CA ASN A 155 10.89 2.56 0.49
C ASN A 155 11.03 3.56 1.64
N ARG A 156 10.46 4.75 1.48
CA ARG A 156 10.43 5.75 2.54
C ARG A 156 9.53 5.33 3.70
N HIS A 157 8.38 4.69 3.45
CA HIS A 157 7.55 4.12 4.52
C HIS A 157 8.34 3.11 5.35
N LYS A 158 9.08 2.20 4.68
CA LYS A 158 10.01 1.29 5.36
C LYS A 158 11.03 2.05 6.22
N GLU A 159 11.62 3.11 5.69
CA GLU A 159 12.59 3.93 6.44
C GLU A 159 11.95 4.58 7.67
N VAL A 160 10.75 5.18 7.56
CA VAL A 160 10.00 5.76 8.70
C VAL A 160 9.81 4.70 9.79
N LEU A 161 9.31 3.52 9.42
CA LEU A 161 9.06 2.44 10.39
C LEU A 161 10.36 1.91 10.99
N SER A 162 11.42 1.75 10.19
CA SER A 162 12.74 1.30 10.67
C SER A 162 13.33 2.29 11.69
N ARG A 163 13.10 3.60 11.49
CA ARG A 163 13.52 4.64 12.43
C ARG A 163 12.66 4.66 13.69
N LEU A 164 11.36 4.39 13.59
CA LEU A 164 10.50 4.28 14.76
C LEU A 164 10.96 3.16 15.70
N VAL A 165 11.20 1.96 15.13
CA VAL A 165 11.61 0.81 15.94
C VAL A 165 12.98 1.02 16.56
N GLU A 166 13.91 1.70 15.86
CA GLU A 166 15.19 2.12 16.40
C GLU A 166 15.01 3.14 17.55
N ALA A 167 14.21 4.19 17.34
CA ALA A 167 14.00 5.28 18.30
C ALA A 167 13.38 4.80 19.63
N TYR A 168 12.49 3.81 19.57
CA TYR A 168 11.82 3.27 20.75
C TYR A 168 12.38 1.93 21.25
N GLY A 169 13.50 1.47 20.69
CA GLY A 169 14.19 0.24 21.13
C GLY A 169 13.36 -1.02 20.95
N ILE A 170 12.53 -1.09 19.91
CA ILE A 170 11.68 -2.24 19.60
C ILE A 170 12.55 -3.34 18.97
N PRO A 171 12.65 -4.54 19.58
CA PRO A 171 13.45 -5.62 19.04
C PRO A 171 12.89 -6.10 17.70
N MET A 172 13.76 -6.18 16.68
CA MET A 172 13.40 -6.65 15.34
C MET A 172 14.14 -7.94 15.01
N ALA A 173 13.40 -8.92 14.49
CA ALA A 173 14.02 -10.09 13.87
C ALA A 173 14.78 -9.67 12.61
N LYS A 174 15.76 -10.48 12.21
CA LYS A 174 16.48 -10.25 10.95
C LYS A 174 15.49 -10.30 9.78
N GLU A 175 15.52 -9.27 8.95
CA GLU A 175 14.67 -9.22 7.77
C GLU A 175 15.03 -10.36 6.79
N PRO A 176 14.03 -11.09 6.26
CA PRO A 176 14.29 -12.07 5.22
C PRO A 176 14.79 -11.39 3.94
N PRO A 177 15.52 -12.12 3.07
CA PRO A 177 15.96 -11.56 1.80
C PRO A 177 14.75 -11.20 0.92
N TYR A 178 14.79 -10.01 0.33
CA TYR A 178 13.76 -9.56 -0.60
C TYR A 178 13.98 -10.18 -1.98
N ILE A 179 13.09 -11.12 -2.35
CA ILE A 179 13.18 -11.86 -3.62
C ILE A 179 12.28 -11.21 -4.67
N THR A 180 12.86 -10.89 -5.83
CA THR A 180 12.12 -10.33 -6.98
C THR A 180 11.03 -11.30 -7.43
N PRO A 181 9.76 -10.85 -7.55
CA PRO A 181 8.68 -11.73 -7.96
C PRO A 181 8.86 -12.19 -9.40
N ARG A 182 8.58 -13.47 -9.67
CA ARG A 182 8.59 -14.04 -11.04
C ARG A 182 7.49 -13.42 -11.91
N ASP A 183 6.33 -13.19 -11.31
CA ASP A 183 5.18 -12.55 -11.95
C ASP A 183 4.98 -11.16 -11.35
N THR A 184 5.59 -10.16 -11.98
CA THR A 184 5.60 -8.78 -11.48
C THR A 184 4.24 -8.11 -11.57
N GLU A 185 3.42 -8.41 -12.59
CA GLU A 185 2.07 -7.86 -12.72
C GLU A 185 1.13 -8.43 -11.66
N TRP A 186 1.21 -9.74 -11.39
CA TRP A 186 0.47 -10.34 -10.28
C TRP A 186 0.87 -9.72 -8.95
N ALA A 187 2.17 -9.63 -8.69
CA ALA A 187 2.69 -9.08 -7.44
C ALA A 187 2.29 -7.61 -7.23
N TYR A 188 2.28 -6.81 -8.30
CA TYR A 188 1.81 -5.42 -8.25
C TYR A 188 0.30 -5.34 -7.99
N MET A 189 -0.52 -6.20 -8.62
CA MET A 189 -1.96 -6.26 -8.34
C MET A 189 -2.25 -6.67 -6.90
N VAL A 190 -1.57 -7.71 -6.37
CA VAL A 190 -1.71 -8.13 -4.96
C VAL A 190 -1.40 -6.96 -4.03
N THR A 191 -0.31 -6.26 -4.28
CA THR A 191 0.14 -5.12 -3.47
C THR A 191 -0.88 -3.98 -3.52
N GLY A 192 -1.24 -3.48 -4.71
CA GLY A 192 -2.16 -2.35 -4.83
C GLY A 192 -3.60 -2.65 -4.39
N PHE A 193 -4.10 -3.89 -4.56
CA PHE A 193 -5.38 -4.28 -3.98
C PHE A 193 -5.33 -4.42 -2.46
N SER A 194 -4.21 -4.90 -1.89
CA SER A 194 -4.04 -4.93 -0.43
C SER A 194 -4.01 -3.52 0.14
N GLU A 195 -3.20 -2.62 -0.43
CA GLU A 195 -3.15 -1.21 -0.04
C GLU A 195 -4.53 -0.55 -0.09
N CYS A 196 -5.35 -0.82 -1.11
CA CYS A 196 -6.73 -0.32 -1.16
C CYS A 196 -7.57 -0.74 0.05
N VAL A 197 -7.36 -1.93 0.59
CA VAL A 197 -8.07 -2.43 1.78
C VAL A 197 -7.42 -1.87 3.04
N ASP A 198 -6.09 -1.95 3.14
CA ASP A 198 -5.33 -1.57 4.32
C ASP A 198 -5.40 -0.07 4.58
N SER A 199 -5.19 0.77 3.55
CA SER A 199 -5.41 2.22 3.60
C SER A 199 -6.80 2.57 4.12
N PHE A 200 -7.85 1.92 3.62
CA PHE A 200 -9.23 2.24 4.02
C PHE A 200 -9.45 2.06 5.53
N PHE A 201 -8.90 0.99 6.12
CA PHE A 201 -8.98 0.78 7.57
C PHE A 201 -7.97 1.64 8.33
N ALA A 202 -6.74 1.76 7.85
CA ALA A 202 -5.69 2.59 8.44
C ALA A 202 -6.17 4.04 8.62
N PHE A 203 -6.82 4.61 7.61
CA PHE A 203 -7.39 5.96 7.68
C PHE A 203 -8.35 6.14 8.85
N GLY A 204 -9.23 5.16 9.09
CA GLY A 204 -10.18 5.22 10.20
C GLY A 204 -9.56 4.93 11.56
N LEU A 205 -8.65 3.94 11.62
CA LEU A 205 -7.92 3.59 12.85
C LEU A 205 -7.03 4.73 13.32
N PHE A 206 -6.40 5.43 12.38
CA PHE A 206 -5.52 6.56 12.68
C PHE A 206 -6.31 7.75 13.23
N GLU A 207 -7.45 8.07 12.62
CA GLU A 207 -8.36 9.10 13.14
C GLU A 207 -8.89 8.72 14.52
N LEU A 208 -9.18 7.44 14.75
CA LEU A 208 -9.58 6.94 16.06
C LEU A 208 -8.45 7.09 17.11
N ALA A 209 -7.21 6.78 16.74
CA ALA A 209 -6.04 6.97 17.60
C ALA A 209 -5.88 8.45 17.98
N LYS A 210 -6.05 9.38 17.01
CA LYS A 210 -6.05 10.83 17.28
C LYS A 210 -7.14 11.24 18.27
N ARG A 211 -8.38 10.77 18.06
CA ARG A 211 -9.54 11.13 18.91
C ARG A 211 -9.48 10.57 20.31
N SER A 212 -8.95 9.36 20.48
CA SER A 212 -8.91 8.67 21.76
C SER A 212 -7.81 9.19 22.69
N GLY A 213 -6.83 9.93 22.16
CA GLY A 213 -5.62 10.32 22.90
C GLY A 213 -4.80 9.10 23.35
N PHE A 214 -5.00 7.95 22.70
CA PHE A 214 -4.34 6.70 23.07
C PHE A 214 -2.82 6.77 22.88
N PHE A 215 -2.39 7.55 21.88
CA PHE A 215 -1.01 7.98 21.64
C PHE A 215 -0.91 9.51 21.65
N PRO A 216 0.25 10.09 22.01
CA PRO A 216 0.51 11.52 21.92
C PRO A 216 0.26 12.05 20.50
N ALA A 217 -0.32 13.24 20.39
CA ALA A 217 -0.64 13.83 19.09
C ALA A 217 0.61 13.99 18.22
N GLU A 218 1.76 14.33 18.82
CA GLU A 218 3.05 14.49 18.14
C GLU A 218 3.51 13.18 17.46
N LEU A 219 3.28 12.04 18.14
CA LEU A 219 3.61 10.73 17.59
C LEU A 219 2.68 10.38 16.43
N VAL A 220 1.38 10.66 16.58
CA VAL A 220 0.41 10.36 15.51
C VAL A 220 0.67 11.27 14.31
N GLU A 221 0.86 12.58 14.48
CA GLU A 221 1.10 13.51 13.37
C GLU A 221 2.35 13.17 12.55
N THR A 222 3.34 12.50 13.13
CA THR A 222 4.53 11.99 12.43
C THR A 222 4.18 11.08 11.25
N PHE A 223 3.06 10.35 11.34
CA PHE A 223 2.57 9.43 10.31
C PHE A 223 1.56 10.04 9.35
N GLU A 224 1.10 11.28 9.56
CA GLU A 224 0.13 11.92 8.66
C GLU A 224 0.66 12.01 7.21
N PRO A 225 1.94 12.32 6.95
CA PRO A 225 2.48 12.31 5.59
C PRO A 225 2.45 10.91 4.94
N VAL A 226 2.73 9.85 5.72
CA VAL A 226 2.63 8.44 5.26
C VAL A 226 1.17 8.13 4.89
N MET A 227 0.21 8.49 5.74
CA MET A 227 -1.22 8.27 5.45
C MET A 227 -1.70 9.03 4.21
N GLN A 228 -1.10 10.17 3.90
CA GLN A 228 -1.42 10.91 2.68
C GLN A 228 -0.79 10.27 1.44
N GLU A 229 0.38 9.65 1.58
CA GLU A 229 1.04 8.89 0.52
C GLU A 229 0.29 7.63 0.15
N GLU A 230 -0.12 6.87 1.15
CA GLU A 230 -1.05 5.75 0.99
C GLU A 230 -2.28 6.14 0.14
N CYS A 231 -2.87 7.32 0.39
CA CYS A 231 -3.98 7.82 -0.43
C CYS A 231 -3.59 8.05 -1.90
N ARG A 232 -2.40 8.59 -2.16
CA ARG A 232 -1.85 8.78 -3.52
C ARG A 232 -1.60 7.43 -4.19
N HIS A 233 -1.08 6.45 -3.46
CA HIS A 233 -0.73 5.12 -3.97
C HIS A 233 -1.97 4.39 -4.48
N ILE A 234 -3.02 4.34 -3.67
CA ILE A 234 -4.29 3.73 -4.05
C ILE A 234 -5.03 4.55 -5.13
N LEU A 235 -4.80 5.87 -5.20
CA LEU A 235 -5.30 6.70 -6.29
C LEU A 235 -4.60 6.36 -7.61
N LEU A 236 -3.27 6.24 -7.59
CA LEU A 236 -2.46 5.81 -8.73
C LEU A 236 -2.89 4.41 -9.17
N PHE A 237 -2.97 3.45 -8.26
CA PHE A 237 -3.35 2.08 -8.56
C PHE A 237 -4.74 1.98 -9.20
N ALA A 238 -5.76 2.66 -8.65
CA ALA A 238 -7.11 2.66 -9.21
C ALA A 238 -7.14 3.20 -10.66
N ASN A 239 -6.35 4.22 -10.95
CA ASN A 239 -6.29 4.79 -12.29
C ASN A 239 -5.37 4.01 -13.23
N TRP A 240 -4.27 3.43 -12.74
CA TRP A 240 -3.46 2.47 -13.50
C TRP A 240 -4.31 1.27 -13.90
N LEU A 241 -5.10 0.69 -12.98
CA LEU A 241 -5.96 -0.45 -13.26
C LEU A 241 -6.97 -0.12 -14.37
N ALA A 242 -7.60 1.06 -14.29
CA ALA A 242 -8.54 1.53 -15.31
C ALA A 242 -7.85 1.78 -16.66
N TRP A 243 -6.65 2.36 -16.66
CA TRP A 243 -5.84 2.58 -17.86
C TRP A 243 -5.41 1.24 -18.47
N HIS A 244 -4.88 0.32 -17.67
CA HIS A 244 -4.38 -0.98 -18.09
C HIS A 244 -5.50 -1.83 -18.70
N ARG A 245 -6.68 -1.90 -18.07
CA ARG A 245 -7.88 -2.53 -18.65
C ARG A 245 -8.24 -1.96 -20.01
N ALA A 246 -8.14 -0.65 -20.17
CA ALA A 246 -8.46 0.03 -21.42
C ALA A 246 -7.39 -0.19 -22.52
N THR A 247 -6.12 -0.33 -22.16
CA THR A 247 -5.00 -0.46 -23.11
C THR A 247 -4.62 -1.90 -23.43
N VAL A 248 -4.98 -2.88 -22.59
CA VAL A 248 -4.73 -4.29 -22.87
C VAL A 248 -5.52 -4.73 -24.12
N PRO A 249 -4.89 -5.48 -25.04
CA PRO A 249 -5.57 -6.04 -26.21
C PRO A 249 -6.84 -6.81 -25.82
N LEU A 250 -7.92 -6.62 -26.58
CA LEU A 250 -9.25 -7.17 -26.24
C LEU A 250 -9.23 -8.68 -25.93
N TRP A 251 -8.42 -9.45 -26.64
CA TRP A 251 -8.26 -10.90 -26.45
C TRP A 251 -7.53 -11.29 -25.16
N LYS A 252 -6.69 -10.41 -24.59
CA LYS A 252 -6.03 -10.62 -23.29
C LYS A 252 -6.89 -10.18 -22.11
N ARG A 253 -7.96 -9.40 -22.35
CA ARG A 253 -8.80 -8.87 -21.26
C ARG A 253 -9.47 -9.94 -20.41
N PRO A 254 -10.07 -11.01 -20.96
CA PRO A 254 -10.67 -12.06 -20.13
C PRO A 254 -9.65 -12.70 -19.18
N TRP A 255 -8.42 -12.92 -19.66
CA TRP A 255 -7.33 -13.42 -18.82
C TRP A 255 -6.94 -12.42 -17.73
N PHE A 256 -6.76 -11.14 -18.08
CA PHE A 256 -6.45 -10.11 -17.10
C PHE A 256 -7.51 -10.00 -15.99
N GLU A 257 -8.79 -10.02 -16.36
CA GLU A 257 -9.89 -10.02 -15.40
C GLU A 257 -9.92 -11.28 -14.53
N ALA A 258 -9.62 -12.46 -15.09
CA ALA A 258 -9.46 -13.68 -14.31
C ALA A 258 -8.30 -13.57 -13.29
N ARG A 259 -7.20 -12.89 -13.64
CA ARG A 259 -6.12 -12.59 -12.70
C ARG A 259 -6.57 -11.65 -11.59
N VAL A 260 -7.34 -10.61 -11.90
CA VAL A 260 -7.91 -9.69 -10.90
C VAL A 260 -8.78 -10.47 -9.90
N VAL A 261 -9.65 -11.36 -10.38
CA VAL A 261 -10.45 -12.25 -9.51
C VAL A 261 -9.55 -13.16 -8.68
N GLY A 262 -8.52 -13.76 -9.31
CA GLY A 262 -7.54 -14.59 -8.62
C GLY A 262 -6.83 -13.86 -7.47
N VAL A 263 -6.46 -12.58 -7.67
CA VAL A 263 -5.86 -11.76 -6.62
C VAL A 263 -6.84 -11.52 -5.47
N TRP A 264 -8.11 -11.24 -5.75
CA TRP A 264 -9.12 -11.09 -4.70
C TRP A 264 -9.34 -12.38 -3.89
N LEU A 265 -9.38 -13.53 -4.57
CA LEU A 265 -9.48 -14.83 -3.90
C LEU A 265 -8.25 -15.11 -3.04
N PHE A 266 -7.06 -14.78 -3.56
CA PHE A 266 -5.80 -14.88 -2.83
C PHE A 266 -5.81 -13.99 -1.57
N LEU A 267 -6.17 -12.72 -1.68
CA LEU A 267 -6.25 -11.80 -0.53
C LEU A 267 -7.29 -12.24 0.51
N ALA A 268 -8.44 -12.75 0.06
CA ALA A 268 -9.46 -13.29 0.96
C ALA A 268 -8.94 -14.53 1.70
N TRP A 269 -8.22 -15.41 1.01
CA TRP A 269 -7.56 -16.58 1.60
C TRP A 269 -6.51 -16.18 2.64
N GLU A 270 -5.64 -15.22 2.32
CA GLU A 270 -4.62 -14.73 3.27
C GLU A 270 -5.27 -14.16 4.54
N ARG A 271 -6.34 -13.38 4.40
CA ARG A 271 -7.05 -12.77 5.54
C ARG A 271 -7.87 -13.75 6.38
N ILE A 272 -8.34 -14.87 5.83
CA ILE A 272 -9.05 -15.91 6.61
C ILE A 272 -8.08 -16.71 7.51
N GLY A 273 -6.77 -16.43 7.45
CA GLY A 273 -5.78 -16.99 8.40
C GLY A 273 -5.24 -18.35 8.00
N MET A 274 -5.37 -18.75 6.73
CA MET A 274 -4.82 -20.02 6.23
C MET A 274 -3.37 -19.90 5.75
N VAL A 275 -2.60 -18.92 6.25
CA VAL A 275 -1.19 -18.72 5.89
C VAL A 275 -0.29 -18.96 7.10
N ARG A 276 0.41 -20.10 7.09
CA ARG A 276 1.58 -20.34 7.93
C ARG A 276 2.78 -19.75 7.22
N SER A 277 3.47 -18.80 7.85
CA SER A 277 4.74 -18.28 7.33
C SER A 277 5.91 -18.89 8.11
N MET A 278 7.06 -19.03 7.46
CA MET A 278 8.30 -19.45 8.12
C MET A 278 9.25 -18.26 8.16
N ASP A 279 9.87 -17.99 9.31
CA ASP A 279 10.88 -16.95 9.44
C ASP A 279 12.23 -17.38 8.81
N ALA A 280 13.19 -16.45 8.79
CA ALA A 280 14.52 -16.67 8.23
C ALA A 280 15.32 -17.77 8.98
N ASP A 281 14.91 -18.10 10.20
CA ASP A 281 15.52 -19.12 11.06
C ASP A 281 14.74 -20.45 11.01
N GLY A 282 13.71 -20.55 10.16
CA GLY A 282 12.94 -21.76 9.91
C GLY A 282 11.79 -22.02 10.90
N ASN A 283 11.48 -21.08 11.81
CA ASN A 283 10.35 -21.22 12.73
C ASN A 283 9.04 -20.82 12.04
N VAL A 284 7.98 -21.59 12.30
CA VAL A 284 6.63 -21.26 11.83
C VAL A 284 6.09 -20.09 12.65
N ARG A 285 5.92 -18.93 12.01
CA ARG A 285 5.16 -17.80 12.54
C ARG A 285 3.75 -17.86 11.97
N GLU A 286 2.76 -17.95 12.86
CA GLU A 286 1.38 -17.64 12.50
C GLU A 286 1.33 -16.15 12.12
N GLN A 287 1.15 -15.88 10.83
CA GLN A 287 0.92 -14.53 10.35
C GLN A 287 -0.53 -14.19 10.65
N ASP A 288 -0.76 -13.36 11.66
CA ASP A 288 -2.10 -12.82 11.89
C ASP A 288 -2.37 -11.70 10.87
N ALA A 289 -2.83 -12.09 9.69
CA ALA A 289 -3.24 -11.17 8.63
C ALA A 289 -4.51 -10.36 9.00
N ASN A 290 -5.08 -10.54 10.21
CA ASN A 290 -6.30 -9.88 10.68
C ASN A 290 -6.09 -8.52 11.37
N PHE A 291 -4.96 -7.85 11.14
CA PHE A 291 -4.69 -6.52 11.72
C PHE A 291 -5.86 -5.52 11.54
N THR A 292 -6.66 -5.66 10.47
CA THR A 292 -7.82 -4.80 10.19
C THR A 292 -9.00 -4.88 11.17
N VAL A 293 -9.17 -5.96 11.93
CA VAL A 293 -10.29 -6.10 12.91
C VAL A 293 -9.78 -6.16 14.35
N SER A 294 -8.61 -6.78 14.59
CA SER A 294 -7.96 -6.81 15.90
C SER A 294 -7.35 -5.45 16.27
N GLY A 295 -6.82 -4.72 15.28
CA GLY A 295 -6.07 -3.48 15.50
C GLY A 295 -6.89 -2.34 16.11
N ALA A 296 -8.22 -2.33 15.97
CA ALA A 296 -9.08 -1.30 16.59
C ALA A 296 -9.02 -1.32 18.12
N LYS A 297 -8.87 -2.50 18.74
CA LYS A 297 -8.73 -2.63 20.20
C LYS A 297 -7.31 -2.32 20.67
N ASP A 298 -6.33 -2.49 19.78
CA ASP A 298 -4.92 -2.26 20.09
C ASP A 298 -4.50 -0.78 19.94
N VAL A 299 -5.29 0.03 19.21
CA VAL A 299 -4.98 1.45 18.92
C VAL A 299 -5.99 2.46 19.50
N SER A 300 -6.94 2.00 20.31
CA SER A 300 -7.98 2.85 20.91
C SER A 300 -8.46 2.29 22.24
N SER A 301 -8.64 3.17 23.23
CA SER A 301 -9.31 2.87 24.51
C SER A 301 -10.84 2.93 24.42
N ILE A 302 -11.39 3.39 23.30
CA ILE A 302 -12.84 3.53 23.08
C ILE A 302 -13.40 2.21 22.55
N ASP A 303 -14.38 1.65 23.26
CA ASP A 303 -15.17 0.51 22.77
C ASP A 303 -16.09 0.99 21.63
N LEU A 304 -15.65 0.81 20.39
CA LEU A 304 -16.41 1.15 19.20
C LEU A 304 -17.03 -0.09 18.57
N SER A 305 -18.29 0.02 18.18
CA SER A 305 -18.89 -0.99 17.32
C SER A 305 -18.20 -1.01 15.94
N LEU A 306 -18.21 -2.17 15.29
CA LEU A 306 -17.79 -2.28 13.89
C LEU A 306 -18.53 -1.28 12.98
N ARG A 307 -19.81 -1.01 13.25
CA ARG A 307 -20.61 -0.05 12.45
C ARG A 307 -20.06 1.38 12.55
N GLU A 308 -19.58 1.79 13.72
CA GLU A 308 -18.98 3.10 13.95
C GLU A 308 -17.61 3.19 13.31
N LEU A 309 -16.75 2.17 13.48
CA LEU A 309 -15.44 2.12 12.84
C LEU A 309 -15.56 2.26 11.31
N LEU A 310 -16.42 1.47 10.68
CA LEU A 310 -16.70 1.58 9.24
C LEU A 310 -17.22 2.97 8.85
N GLY A 311 -17.92 3.65 9.76
CA GLY A 311 -18.35 5.04 9.56
C GLY A 311 -17.19 6.02 9.53
N ILE A 312 -16.25 5.89 10.47
CA ILE A 312 -15.03 6.70 10.52
C ILE A 312 -14.19 6.45 9.26
N CYS A 313 -13.95 5.19 8.90
CA CYS A 313 -13.22 4.83 7.67
C CYS A 313 -13.83 5.48 6.42
N LEU A 314 -15.16 5.48 6.28
CA LEU A 314 -15.83 6.13 5.14
C LEU A 314 -15.62 7.64 5.09
N VAL A 315 -15.70 8.32 6.24
CA VAL A 315 -15.48 9.78 6.34
C VAL A 315 -14.03 10.10 6.00
N GLU A 316 -13.09 9.39 6.61
CA GLU A 316 -11.66 9.62 6.47
C GLU A 316 -11.14 9.29 5.07
N ASN A 317 -11.66 8.23 4.45
CA ASN A 317 -11.41 7.93 3.05
C ASN A 317 -11.88 9.09 2.16
N ASN A 318 -13.12 9.58 2.35
CA ASN A 318 -13.62 10.71 1.56
C ASN A 318 -12.81 11.98 1.78
N ARG A 319 -12.42 12.28 3.03
CA ARG A 319 -11.61 13.45 3.39
C ARG A 319 -10.27 13.45 2.64
N ARG A 320 -9.54 12.33 2.66
CA ARG A 320 -8.23 12.21 1.99
C ARG A 320 -8.33 12.34 0.47
N PHE A 321 -9.38 11.82 -0.14
CA PHE A 321 -9.60 11.93 -1.60
C PHE A 321 -10.20 13.27 -2.05
N ALA A 322 -10.66 14.14 -1.14
CA ALA A 322 -11.44 15.32 -1.48
C ALA A 322 -10.65 16.38 -2.25
N GLY A 323 -9.34 16.49 -2.00
CA GLY A 323 -8.50 17.48 -2.66
C GLY A 323 -8.01 17.09 -4.05
N TYR A 324 -8.25 15.85 -4.49
CA TYR A 324 -7.87 15.38 -5.83
C TYR A 324 -9.00 15.54 -6.85
N ASP A 325 -8.63 15.74 -8.11
CA ASP A 325 -9.55 15.83 -9.24
C ASP A 325 -10.64 14.73 -9.20
N VAL A 326 -11.90 15.15 -9.16
CA VAL A 326 -13.06 14.25 -9.07
C VAL A 326 -13.21 13.35 -10.29
N ARG A 327 -12.60 13.70 -11.42
CA ARG A 327 -12.62 12.92 -12.66
C ARG A 327 -11.71 11.68 -12.60
N LEU A 328 -10.74 11.64 -11.69
CA LEU A 328 -9.89 10.47 -11.48
C LEU A 328 -10.68 9.32 -10.82
N ARG A 329 -10.32 8.09 -11.17
CA ARG A 329 -10.89 6.88 -10.55
C ARG A 329 -10.43 6.75 -9.10
N ARG A 330 -11.29 6.17 -8.26
CA ARG A 330 -11.06 5.96 -6.82
C ARG A 330 -11.40 4.52 -6.46
N PRO A 331 -10.72 3.90 -5.48
CA PRO A 331 -11.12 2.60 -4.94
C PRO A 331 -12.55 2.66 -4.38
N ARG A 332 -13.44 1.77 -4.85
CA ARG A 332 -14.87 1.76 -4.45
C ARG A 332 -15.29 0.54 -3.65
N MET A 333 -14.55 -0.56 -3.72
CA MET A 333 -14.97 -1.84 -3.16
C MET A 333 -15.21 -1.75 -1.64
N MET A 334 -14.21 -1.29 -0.88
CA MET A 334 -14.33 -1.16 0.57
C MET A 334 -15.39 -0.14 0.99
N GLN A 335 -15.57 0.94 0.22
CA GLN A 335 -16.66 1.88 0.48
C GLN A 335 -18.04 1.23 0.29
N GLY A 336 -18.21 0.44 -0.79
CA GLY A 336 -19.43 -0.29 -1.07
C GLY A 336 -19.75 -1.32 0.02
N LEU A 337 -18.78 -2.18 0.33
CA LEU A 337 -18.90 -3.18 1.40
C LEU A 337 -19.21 -2.53 2.75
N SER A 338 -18.51 -1.46 3.12
CA SER A 338 -18.74 -0.75 4.39
C SER A 338 -20.13 -0.13 4.45
N ARG A 339 -20.64 0.45 3.35
CA ARG A 339 -22.01 0.99 3.30
C ARG A 339 -23.04 -0.13 3.47
N CYS A 340 -22.87 -1.27 2.79
CA CYS A 340 -23.74 -2.44 2.93
C CYS A 340 -23.70 -3.00 4.36
N LEU A 341 -22.51 -3.22 4.92
CA LEU A 341 -22.33 -3.71 6.28
C LEU A 341 -22.96 -2.77 7.32
N ARG A 342 -22.76 -1.45 7.17
CA ARG A 342 -23.40 -0.45 8.07
C ARG A 342 -24.93 -0.43 7.96
N TYR A 343 -25.51 -0.90 6.85
CA TYR A 343 -26.96 -1.02 6.72
C TYR A 343 -27.50 -2.21 7.52
N VAL A 344 -26.79 -3.35 7.51
CA VAL A 344 -27.21 -4.59 8.20
C VAL A 344 -26.80 -4.66 9.67
N LEU A 345 -25.68 -4.05 10.05
CA LEU A 345 -25.20 -4.04 11.43
C LEU A 345 -26.11 -3.18 12.32
N PRO A 346 -26.40 -3.56 13.57
CA PRO A 346 -27.22 -2.76 14.48
C PRO A 346 -26.60 -1.39 14.75
N ARG A 347 -27.44 -0.37 14.99
CA ARG A 347 -26.95 0.94 15.49
C ARG A 347 -26.47 0.75 16.93
N SER A 348 -25.30 1.29 17.26
CA SER A 348 -24.80 1.33 18.64
C SER A 348 -25.81 2.05 19.52
N LYS A 349 -26.00 1.55 20.75
CA LYS A 349 -26.61 2.35 21.82
C LYS A 349 -25.64 3.48 22.20
N PRO A 350 -26.11 4.65 22.68
CA PRO A 350 -25.25 5.73 23.12
C PRO A 350 -24.23 5.22 24.16
N PRO A 351 -22.99 5.75 24.17
CA PRO A 351 -21.90 5.21 24.98
C PRO A 351 -22.24 5.33 26.47
N THR A 352 -22.46 4.19 27.11
CA THR A 352 -22.50 4.08 28.57
C THR A 352 -21.08 3.84 29.05
N VAL A 353 -20.60 4.62 30.02
CA VAL A 353 -19.29 4.40 30.67
C VAL A 353 -19.18 2.92 31.08
N ALA A 354 -18.18 2.22 30.56
CA ALA A 354 -18.11 0.77 30.59
C ALA A 354 -17.98 0.24 32.03
N ALA A 355 -19.01 -0.48 32.48
CA ALA A 355 -18.84 -1.49 33.52
C ALA A 355 -18.46 -2.80 32.85
N SER A 356 -17.24 -3.25 33.11
CA SER A 356 -16.67 -4.57 32.80
C SER A 356 -17.72 -5.69 32.74
N ARG A 357 -17.85 -6.34 31.57
CA ARG A 357 -18.38 -7.71 31.43
C ARG A 357 -17.75 -8.46 30.24
N PRO A 358 -17.63 -9.80 30.34
CA PRO A 358 -16.68 -10.58 29.56
C PRO A 358 -17.20 -11.05 28.19
N ASN A 359 -16.21 -11.31 27.32
CA ASN A 359 -16.18 -12.02 26.05
C ASN A 359 -17.47 -12.64 25.51
N LEU A 360 -17.85 -12.22 24.29
CA LEU A 360 -18.67 -13.01 23.38
C LEU A 360 -17.96 -13.16 22.04
N VAL A 361 -17.18 -14.23 21.92
CA VAL A 361 -16.81 -14.83 20.63
C VAL A 361 -17.96 -15.76 20.27
N GLU A 362 -18.70 -15.45 19.20
CA GLU A 362 -19.26 -16.43 18.24
C GLU A 362 -20.33 -15.80 17.31
N LYS A 363 -20.34 -16.28 16.06
CA LYS A 363 -21.33 -16.10 14.98
C LYS A 363 -21.22 -14.85 14.10
N ILE A 364 -20.32 -14.90 13.12
CA ILE A 364 -20.66 -14.57 11.73
C ILE A 364 -19.98 -15.59 10.80
N GLY A 365 -20.60 -16.76 10.68
CA GLY A 365 -20.32 -17.70 9.58
C GLY A 365 -21.45 -17.61 8.56
N GLY A 366 -21.11 -17.38 7.29
CA GLY A 366 -21.94 -17.88 6.18
C GLY A 366 -22.70 -16.90 5.28
N ILE A 367 -22.56 -15.58 5.39
CA ILE A 367 -23.24 -14.65 4.45
C ILE A 367 -22.32 -13.50 4.02
N CYS A 368 -21.39 -13.77 3.09
CA CYS A 368 -20.78 -12.74 2.25
C CYS A 368 -20.19 -13.25 0.91
N PHE A 369 -20.38 -14.52 0.54
CA PHE A 369 -19.83 -15.06 -0.72
C PHE A 369 -20.65 -14.67 -1.97
N ALA A 370 -21.91 -14.27 -1.84
CA ALA A 370 -22.74 -13.82 -2.96
C ALA A 370 -22.54 -12.33 -3.35
N GLY A 371 -21.84 -11.55 -2.52
CA GLY A 371 -21.58 -10.11 -2.78
C GLY A 371 -20.42 -9.85 -3.75
N LEU A 372 -19.53 -10.82 -3.95
CA LEU A 372 -18.33 -10.66 -4.78
C LEU A 372 -18.64 -10.48 -6.28
N LEU A 373 -19.72 -11.09 -6.77
CA LEU A 373 -20.10 -11.00 -8.20
C LEU A 373 -20.91 -9.73 -8.54
N VAL A 374 -21.65 -9.16 -7.59
CA VAL A 374 -22.45 -7.95 -7.83
C VAL A 374 -21.61 -6.67 -7.69
N LEU A 375 -20.58 -6.67 -6.84
CA LEU A 375 -19.64 -5.53 -6.72
C LEU A 375 -18.62 -5.45 -7.87
N TYR A 376 -18.38 -6.56 -8.57
CA TYR A 376 -17.55 -6.59 -9.78
C TYR A 376 -18.10 -5.68 -10.89
N ALA A 377 -19.43 -5.60 -11.02
CA ALA A 377 -20.09 -4.75 -12.02
C ALA A 377 -20.03 -3.23 -11.70
N TRP A 378 -19.75 -2.84 -10.45
CA TRP A 378 -19.69 -1.43 -10.02
C TRP A 378 -18.25 -0.90 -9.85
N THR A 379 -17.25 -1.73 -10.12
CA THR A 379 -15.82 -1.38 -10.08
C THR A 379 -15.22 -1.08 -11.47
N MET A 380 -16.06 -0.97 -12.52
CA MET A 380 -15.68 -0.43 -13.84
C MET A 380 -15.72 1.11 -13.90
#